data_AF-A0A7C2JHF3-F1
#
_entry.id   AF-A0A7C2JHF3-F1
#
_cell.length_a   1.000
_cell.length_b   1.000
_cell.length_c   1.000
_cell.angle_alpha   90.00
_cell.angle_beta   90.00
_cell.angle_gamma   90.00
#
_symmetry.space_group_name_H-M   'P 1'
#
loop_
_entity.id
_entity.type
_entity.pdbx_description
1 polymer ?
#
loop_
_entity_poly.entity_id
_entity_poly.type
_entity_poly.pdbx_seq_one_letter_code
_entity_poly.pdbx_strand_id
1 'polypeptide(L)'
;MNTSKQVNVMIGLLFLLVITFGIYFVWDQNVRAERAEEQQAEENAIRGGKLFALNCRICHGDQGLGSQENPNLPGAALNLESYRTIDPGQLTSLHQRLFETIRCGRVGTLMPTWGEDQGGTLNNTQMQQLVALITGAWGDEHPPSVRKLLAQAQVARAAGDEATATELEAEAQAILNEISEKGWETALELAHEQDTIVNAAGEVVRLARDVDADDTTLLLNDAHVGLSADQLLRLGPSGEEGSEVVRVVQAPGSSTLARRVGPGDDTLPLESAANFRPGVIVQAGSERMLVIRVDAAANTIIVMRGVDGTRAQEHPRGTLVQDPSNEVVVERGAFDTEARPHAAGTQVFNGPQIPPEGPLTGESGTPPCGQRPPAPQEQGIQLTPSPGQPERPRNAQPIQATVTEPQNGVIEVPMQDNRFLRNNLKLPVGQPVTIRIVNQGQAPHNLRVAGPDGAWNTGDDQAVPSGGGLVPGGQQAEASLTFQQPGIFAFRCDAHPNDMWGYITVGQ
;
A
#
# COMPACT_ATOMS: atom_id res chain seq x y z
N MET A 1 41.90 -45.95 31.54
CA MET A 1 41.28 -45.39 30.31
C MET A 1 42.32 -45.37 29.21
N ASN A 2 41.99 -45.90 28.02
CA ASN A 2 42.91 -45.92 26.88
C ASN A 2 42.74 -44.60 26.10
N THR A 3 43.54 -43.60 26.48
CA THR A 3 43.46 -42.22 25.97
C THR A 3 43.58 -42.14 24.45
N SER A 4 44.35 -43.03 23.81
CA SER A 4 44.46 -43.10 22.35
C SER A 4 43.12 -43.46 21.67
N LYS A 5 42.35 -44.39 22.24
CA LYS A 5 41.01 -44.74 21.70
C LYS A 5 40.02 -43.59 21.85
N GLN A 6 40.08 -42.86 22.97
CA GLN A 6 39.22 -41.70 23.21
C GLN A 6 39.54 -40.54 22.26
N VAL A 7 40.83 -40.26 22.04
CA VAL A 7 41.29 -39.23 21.08
C VAL A 7 40.85 -39.57 19.65
N ASN A 8 41.03 -40.82 19.20
CA ASN A 8 40.61 -41.22 17.85
C ASN A 8 39.09 -41.13 17.65
N VAL A 9 38.29 -41.48 18.67
CA VAL A 9 36.82 -41.30 18.63
C VAL A 9 36.45 -39.82 18.55
N MET A 10 37.11 -38.96 19.34
CA MET A 10 36.84 -37.52 19.33
C MET A 10 37.21 -36.88 17.98
N ILE A 11 38.34 -37.27 17.39
CA ILE A 11 38.75 -36.84 16.04
C ILE A 11 37.74 -37.34 15.00
N GLY A 12 37.32 -38.60 15.06
CA GLY A 12 36.32 -39.15 14.13
C GLY A 12 34.99 -38.41 14.20
N LEU A 13 34.52 -38.08 15.40
CA LEU A 13 33.30 -37.28 15.61
C LEU A 13 33.45 -35.85 15.08
N LEU A 14 34.63 -35.23 15.24
CA LEU A 14 34.92 -33.91 14.68
C LEU A 14 34.86 -33.92 13.15
N PHE A 15 35.50 -34.89 12.50
CA PHE A 15 35.44 -35.03 11.04
C PHE A 15 34.01 -35.30 10.56
N LEU A 16 33.26 -36.16 11.25
CA LEU A 16 31.87 -36.41 10.91
C LEU A 16 31.01 -35.14 11.05
N LEU A 17 31.25 -34.34 12.08
CA LEU A 17 30.58 -33.05 12.25
C LEU A 17 30.90 -32.11 11.08
N VAL A 18 32.18 -31.91 10.76
CA VAL A 18 32.59 -31.02 9.65
C VAL A 18 32.02 -31.48 8.31
N ILE A 19 32.05 -32.79 8.03
CA ILE A 19 31.48 -33.35 6.80
C ILE A 19 29.96 -33.14 6.76
N THR A 20 29.26 -33.39 7.86
CA THR A 20 27.79 -33.23 7.92
C THR A 20 27.39 -31.76 7.75
N PHE A 21 28.08 -30.83 8.42
CA PHE A 21 27.86 -29.39 8.24
C PHE A 21 28.24 -28.93 6.83
N GLY A 22 29.32 -29.46 6.24
CA GLY A 22 29.72 -29.17 4.86
C GLY A 22 28.68 -29.62 3.84
N ILE A 23 28.17 -30.85 3.98
CA ILE A 23 27.08 -31.38 3.14
C ILE A 23 25.80 -30.56 3.34
N TYR A 24 25.44 -30.24 4.59
CA TYR A 24 24.28 -29.40 4.89
C TYR A 24 24.41 -28.02 4.24
N PHE A 25 25.59 -27.37 4.32
CA PHE A 25 25.80 -26.06 3.73
C PHE A 25 25.67 -26.08 2.20
N VAL A 26 26.22 -27.10 1.54
CA VAL A 26 26.07 -27.28 0.09
C VAL A 26 24.61 -27.52 -0.30
N TRP A 27 23.88 -28.33 0.47
CA TRP A 27 22.45 -28.56 0.25
C TRP A 27 21.60 -27.31 0.54
N ASP A 28 21.92 -26.59 1.62
CA ASP A 28 21.24 -25.37 2.03
C ASP A 28 21.34 -24.30 0.95
N GLN A 29 22.56 -24.01 0.48
CA GLN A 29 22.79 -22.98 -0.53
C GLN A 29 22.19 -23.32 -1.90
N ASN A 30 22.38 -24.56 -2.37
CA ASN A 30 22.02 -24.91 -3.76
C ASN A 30 20.58 -25.41 -3.93
N VAL A 31 19.89 -25.73 -2.85
CA VAL A 31 18.58 -26.39 -2.93
C VAL A 31 17.54 -25.73 -2.04
N ARG A 32 17.85 -25.51 -0.76
CA ARG A 32 16.87 -24.95 0.18
C ARG A 32 16.70 -23.44 -0.01
N ALA A 33 17.80 -22.69 -0.05
CA ALA A 33 17.79 -21.23 -0.19
C ALA A 33 17.20 -20.81 -1.53
N GLU A 34 17.60 -21.46 -2.62
CA GLU A 34 17.08 -21.18 -3.96
C GLU A 34 15.56 -21.38 -4.05
N ARG A 35 15.05 -22.51 -3.58
CA ARG A 35 13.59 -22.76 -3.57
C ARG A 35 12.84 -21.76 -2.69
N ALA A 36 13.45 -21.36 -1.57
CA ALA A 36 12.84 -20.37 -0.70
C ALA A 36 12.75 -19.00 -1.39
N GLU A 37 13.79 -18.60 -2.14
CA GLU A 37 13.78 -17.36 -2.91
C GLU A 37 12.77 -17.40 -4.07
N GLU A 38 12.68 -18.51 -4.78
CA GLU A 38 11.68 -18.75 -5.83
C GLU A 38 10.25 -18.60 -5.29
N GLN A 39 9.95 -19.31 -4.18
CA GLN A 39 8.66 -19.21 -3.49
C GLN A 39 8.41 -17.80 -2.97
N GLN A 40 9.45 -17.09 -2.54
CA GLN A 40 9.31 -15.74 -2.01
C GLN A 40 8.84 -14.76 -3.08
N ALA A 41 9.32 -14.88 -4.32
CA ALA A 41 8.86 -14.05 -5.45
C ALA A 41 7.38 -14.28 -5.74
N GLU A 42 6.95 -15.55 -5.85
CA GLU A 42 5.55 -15.92 -6.06
C GLU A 42 4.65 -15.45 -4.92
N GLU A 43 5.00 -15.75 -3.67
CA GLU A 43 4.21 -15.33 -2.52
C GLU A 43 4.07 -13.80 -2.43
N ASN A 44 5.12 -13.05 -2.81
CA ASN A 44 5.06 -11.60 -2.78
C ASN A 44 4.22 -11.02 -3.91
N ALA A 45 4.23 -11.62 -5.10
CA ALA A 45 3.30 -11.27 -6.18
C ALA A 45 1.84 -11.51 -5.76
N ILE A 46 1.55 -12.66 -5.13
CA ILE A 46 0.23 -13.00 -4.57
C ILE A 46 -0.20 -11.99 -3.49
N ARG A 47 0.69 -11.63 -2.56
CA ARG A 47 0.41 -10.59 -1.55
C ARG A 47 0.18 -9.23 -2.21
N GLY A 48 0.94 -8.92 -3.26
CA GLY A 48 0.75 -7.74 -4.10
C GLY A 48 -0.64 -7.69 -4.72
N GLY A 49 -1.12 -8.80 -5.27
CA GLY A 49 -2.47 -8.92 -5.83
C GLY A 49 -3.56 -8.54 -4.84
N LYS A 50 -3.45 -9.02 -3.59
CA LYS A 50 -4.38 -8.68 -2.51
C LYS A 50 -4.36 -7.18 -2.18
N LEU A 51 -3.16 -6.60 -2.09
CA LEU A 51 -3.00 -5.17 -1.85
C LEU A 51 -3.58 -4.34 -3.00
N PHE A 52 -3.37 -4.77 -4.24
CA PHE A 52 -3.89 -4.11 -5.44
C PHE A 52 -5.42 -4.10 -5.44
N ALA A 53 -6.06 -5.23 -5.17
CA ALA A 53 -7.51 -5.33 -5.15
C ALA A 53 -8.15 -4.44 -4.06
N LEU A 54 -7.48 -4.27 -2.93
CA LEU A 54 -7.96 -3.44 -1.83
C LEU A 54 -7.80 -1.93 -2.07
N ASN A 55 -6.80 -1.52 -2.85
CA ASN A 55 -6.34 -0.13 -2.86
C ASN A 55 -6.28 0.51 -4.25
N CYS A 56 -6.03 -0.26 -5.30
CA CYS A 56 -5.63 0.25 -6.61
C CYS A 56 -6.67 0.00 -7.71
N ARG A 57 -7.48 -1.06 -7.57
CA ARG A 57 -8.44 -1.49 -8.61
C ARG A 57 -9.50 -0.45 -8.97
N ILE A 58 -9.88 0.44 -8.04
CA ILE A 58 -10.85 1.53 -8.31
C ILE A 58 -10.40 2.40 -9.50
N CYS A 59 -9.10 2.62 -9.67
CA CYS A 59 -8.56 3.41 -10.78
C CYS A 59 -7.94 2.55 -11.88
N HIS A 60 -7.35 1.40 -11.53
CA HIS A 60 -6.59 0.56 -12.45
C HIS A 60 -7.38 -0.65 -12.99
N GLY A 61 -8.65 -0.80 -12.63
CA GLY A 61 -9.48 -1.94 -13.02
C GLY A 61 -9.17 -3.18 -12.21
N ASP A 62 -10.06 -4.18 -12.27
CA ASP A 62 -9.91 -5.41 -11.50
C ASP A 62 -8.76 -6.28 -12.04
N GLN A 63 -8.48 -6.18 -13.35
CA GLN A 63 -7.42 -6.92 -14.01
C GLN A 63 -6.11 -6.11 -14.11
N GLY A 64 -6.07 -4.90 -13.56
CA GLY A 64 -4.91 -4.02 -13.68
C GLY A 64 -4.69 -3.45 -15.07
N LEU A 65 -5.70 -3.46 -15.95
CA LEU A 65 -5.59 -2.98 -17.33
C LEU A 65 -6.02 -1.51 -17.49
N GLY A 66 -6.56 -0.89 -16.44
CA GLY A 66 -6.90 0.53 -16.37
C GLY A 66 -7.81 0.95 -17.52
N SER A 67 -7.46 2.05 -18.19
CA SER A 67 -8.19 2.55 -19.37
C SER A 67 -8.34 1.54 -20.53
N GLN A 68 -7.54 0.47 -20.59
CA GLN A 68 -7.71 -0.61 -21.58
C GLN A 68 -8.83 -1.60 -21.21
N GLU A 69 -9.13 -1.75 -19.91
CA GLU A 69 -10.27 -2.54 -19.43
C GLU A 69 -11.57 -1.75 -19.50
N ASN A 70 -11.53 -0.45 -19.16
CA ASN A 70 -12.67 0.45 -19.36
C ASN A 70 -12.18 1.91 -19.51
N PRO A 71 -12.62 2.67 -20.53
CA PRO A 71 -12.15 4.04 -20.76
C PRO A 71 -12.48 5.03 -19.63
N ASN A 72 -13.45 4.74 -18.76
CA ASN A 72 -13.76 5.55 -17.58
C ASN A 72 -12.77 5.37 -16.43
N LEU A 73 -11.85 4.41 -16.53
CA LEU A 73 -10.81 4.19 -15.53
C LEU A 73 -9.59 5.09 -15.82
N PRO A 74 -9.19 5.97 -14.87
CA PRO A 74 -8.10 6.93 -15.06
C PRO A 74 -6.71 6.30 -14.92
N GLY A 75 -6.62 5.06 -14.43
CA GLY A 75 -5.37 4.35 -14.21
C GLY A 75 -4.71 3.90 -15.52
N ALA A 76 -3.38 3.91 -15.51
CA ALA A 76 -2.61 3.27 -16.57
C ALA A 76 -2.74 1.74 -16.47
N ALA A 77 -2.63 1.04 -17.60
CA ALA A 77 -2.49 -0.41 -17.62
C ALA A 77 -1.16 -0.81 -16.94
N LEU A 78 -1.26 -1.74 -16.00
CA LEU A 78 -0.19 -2.29 -15.16
C LEU A 78 0.00 -3.80 -15.42
N ASN A 79 -1.06 -4.54 -15.73
CA ASN A 79 -0.96 -5.93 -16.15
C ASN A 79 -0.54 -6.00 -17.63
N LEU A 80 0.73 -5.71 -17.90
CA LEU A 80 1.30 -5.74 -19.23
C LEU A 80 2.59 -6.54 -19.25
N GLU A 81 2.72 -7.39 -20.25
CA GLU A 81 3.93 -8.17 -20.52
C GLU A 81 5.19 -7.30 -20.60
N SER A 82 5.08 -6.07 -21.10
CA SER A 82 6.18 -5.12 -21.18
C SER A 82 6.79 -4.72 -19.82
N TYR A 83 6.10 -4.98 -18.70
CA TYR A 83 6.66 -4.75 -17.37
C TYR A 83 7.37 -5.97 -16.77
N ARG A 84 7.35 -7.11 -17.46
CA ARG A 84 7.98 -8.36 -17.02
C ARG A 84 9.31 -8.57 -17.74
N THR A 85 10.19 -7.57 -17.71
CA THR A 85 11.42 -7.60 -18.50
C THR A 85 12.43 -8.62 -17.97
N ILE A 86 13.01 -9.43 -18.88
CA ILE A 86 14.12 -10.33 -18.59
C ILE A 86 15.50 -9.63 -18.61
N ASP A 87 15.59 -8.37 -19.01
CA ASP A 87 16.84 -7.60 -18.99
C ASP A 87 17.12 -7.05 -17.58
N PRO A 88 18.20 -7.49 -16.90
CA PRO A 88 18.49 -7.05 -15.52
C PRO A 88 18.69 -5.55 -15.37
N GLY A 89 19.30 -4.89 -16.37
CA GLY A 89 19.52 -3.44 -16.34
C GLY A 89 18.22 -2.66 -16.46
N GLN A 90 17.28 -3.16 -17.27
CA GLN A 90 15.95 -2.58 -17.37
C GLN A 90 15.13 -2.86 -16.12
N LEU A 91 15.23 -4.06 -15.54
CA LEU A 91 14.49 -4.44 -14.34
C LEU A 91 14.76 -3.47 -13.18
N THR A 92 16.03 -3.17 -12.87
CA THR A 92 16.36 -2.22 -11.79
C THR A 92 15.70 -0.86 -12.00
N SER A 93 15.79 -0.33 -13.22
CA SER A 93 15.21 0.99 -13.55
C SER A 93 13.68 0.99 -13.52
N LEU A 94 13.06 -0.12 -13.95
CA LEU A 94 11.62 -0.30 -13.95
C LEU A 94 11.10 -0.47 -12.51
N HIS A 95 11.75 -1.32 -11.72
CA HIS A 95 11.42 -1.54 -10.31
C HIS A 95 11.48 -0.23 -9.54
N GLN A 96 12.57 0.54 -9.68
CA GLN A 96 12.70 1.84 -9.04
C GLN A 96 11.59 2.81 -9.48
N ARG A 97 11.28 2.85 -10.78
CA ARG A 97 10.22 3.73 -11.31
C ARG A 97 8.86 3.36 -10.72
N LEU A 98 8.49 2.08 -10.73
CA LEU A 98 7.22 1.60 -10.19
C LEU A 98 7.14 1.85 -8.68
N PHE A 99 8.19 1.50 -7.94
CA PHE A 99 8.27 1.71 -6.50
C PHE A 99 8.10 3.18 -6.12
N GLU A 100 8.85 4.09 -6.75
CA GLU A 100 8.74 5.52 -6.48
C GLU A 100 7.39 6.09 -6.93
N THR A 101 6.82 5.57 -8.01
CA THR A 101 5.47 5.96 -8.45
C THR A 101 4.40 5.55 -7.45
N ILE A 102 4.51 4.37 -6.83
CA ILE A 102 3.59 3.93 -5.77
C ILE A 102 3.84 4.73 -4.50
N ARG A 103 5.10 4.85 -4.08
CA ARG A 103 5.52 5.56 -2.87
C ARG A 103 5.01 7.01 -2.87
N CYS A 104 5.23 7.70 -3.97
CA CYS A 104 4.93 9.12 -4.11
C CYS A 104 3.61 9.41 -4.84
N GLY A 105 2.95 8.45 -5.47
CA GLY A 105 1.84 8.77 -6.37
C GLY A 105 2.30 9.58 -7.59
N ARG A 106 1.35 10.21 -8.30
CA ARG A 106 1.64 10.97 -9.53
C ARG A 106 1.05 12.37 -9.47
N VAL A 107 1.90 13.38 -9.64
CA VAL A 107 1.49 14.80 -9.63
C VAL A 107 0.51 15.08 -10.76
N GLY A 108 -0.55 15.82 -10.44
CA GLY A 108 -1.55 16.23 -11.42
C GLY A 108 -2.45 15.08 -11.89
N THR A 109 -2.45 13.95 -11.19
CA THR A 109 -3.37 12.84 -11.45
C THR A 109 -4.18 12.45 -10.22
N LEU A 110 -5.04 11.45 -10.37
CA LEU A 110 -5.82 10.81 -9.31
C LEU A 110 -5.01 9.81 -8.47
N MET A 111 -3.71 9.63 -8.71
CA MET A 111 -2.92 8.65 -7.99
C MET A 111 -2.34 9.28 -6.71
N PRO A 112 -2.83 8.91 -5.51
CA PRO A 112 -2.36 9.48 -4.25
C PRO A 112 -0.99 8.89 -3.87
N THR A 113 -0.38 9.41 -2.81
CA THR A 113 0.76 8.74 -2.18
C THR A 113 0.33 7.50 -1.42
N TRP A 114 1.11 6.43 -1.56
CA TRP A 114 0.88 5.20 -0.79
C TRP A 114 1.95 4.92 0.26
N GLY A 115 3.18 5.42 0.09
CA GLY A 115 4.26 5.17 1.04
C GLY A 115 3.97 5.77 2.41
N GLU A 116 4.10 4.99 3.47
CA GLU A 116 3.93 5.46 4.85
C GLU A 116 4.83 6.67 5.13
N ASP A 117 6.08 6.63 4.66
CA ASP A 117 7.05 7.71 4.77
C ASP A 117 6.64 8.97 4.00
N GLN A 118 5.73 8.83 3.03
CA GLN A 118 5.15 9.93 2.27
C GLN A 118 3.76 10.36 2.77
N GLY A 119 3.17 9.68 3.75
CA GLY A 119 1.85 10.00 4.30
C GLY A 119 0.74 9.01 3.91
N GLY A 120 1.07 7.99 3.12
CA GLY A 120 0.16 6.89 2.79
C GLY A 120 0.13 5.78 3.85
N THR A 121 -0.42 4.63 3.48
CA THR A 121 -0.73 3.50 4.37
C THR A 121 0.15 2.27 4.16
N LEU A 122 1.02 2.27 3.14
CA LEU A 122 1.82 1.10 2.75
C LEU A 122 3.28 1.24 3.18
N ASN A 123 3.80 0.22 3.86
CA ASN A 123 5.22 0.13 4.15
C ASN A 123 6.03 -0.29 2.91
N ASN A 124 7.37 -0.21 2.99
CA ASN A 124 8.26 -0.53 1.87
C ASN A 124 8.06 -1.95 1.33
N THR A 125 7.84 -2.94 2.20
CA THR A 125 7.63 -4.34 1.80
C THR A 125 6.33 -4.48 1.02
N GLN A 126 5.24 -3.83 1.45
CA GLN A 126 3.96 -3.85 0.75
C GLN A 126 4.05 -3.17 -0.62
N MET A 127 4.81 -2.08 -0.73
CA MET A 127 5.07 -1.44 -2.02
C MET A 127 5.91 -2.35 -2.93
N GLN A 128 6.92 -3.05 -2.41
CA GLN A 128 7.67 -4.05 -3.18
C GLN A 128 6.79 -5.22 -3.63
N GLN A 129 5.81 -5.65 -2.82
CA GLN A 129 4.84 -6.68 -3.20
C GLN A 129 3.99 -6.24 -4.39
N LEU A 130 3.55 -4.97 -4.42
CA LEU A 130 2.86 -4.39 -5.58
C LEU A 130 3.76 -4.33 -6.81
N VAL A 131 5.05 -4.02 -6.66
CA VAL A 131 5.98 -4.05 -7.80
C VAL A 131 6.20 -5.49 -8.29
N ALA A 132 6.33 -6.46 -7.38
CA ALA A 132 6.47 -7.87 -7.71
C ALA A 132 5.25 -8.45 -8.44
N LEU A 133 4.03 -8.01 -8.07
CA LEU A 133 2.81 -8.29 -8.82
C LEU A 133 2.96 -7.87 -10.30
N ILE A 134 3.48 -6.67 -10.55
CA ILE A 134 3.58 -6.07 -11.89
C ILE A 134 4.72 -6.70 -12.71
N THR A 135 5.87 -6.98 -12.09
CA THR A 135 7.10 -7.39 -12.80
C THR A 135 7.37 -8.88 -12.79
N GLY A 136 6.75 -9.64 -11.88
CA GLY A 136 7.09 -11.04 -11.60
C GLY A 136 8.41 -11.22 -10.84
N ALA A 137 9.04 -10.12 -10.37
CA ALA A 137 10.35 -10.14 -9.73
C ALA A 137 10.32 -9.48 -8.34
N TRP A 138 11.05 -10.06 -7.38
CA TRP A 138 11.16 -9.53 -6.03
C TRP A 138 12.40 -8.63 -5.88
N GLY A 139 12.19 -7.33 -5.77
CA GLY A 139 13.29 -6.36 -5.75
C GLY A 139 13.85 -6.10 -7.15
N ASP A 140 15.14 -5.80 -7.22
CA ASP A 140 15.87 -5.53 -8.46
C ASP A 140 16.58 -6.77 -9.04
N GLU A 141 16.29 -7.96 -8.51
CA GLU A 141 16.81 -9.23 -9.01
C GLU A 141 15.69 -10.14 -9.54
N HIS A 142 15.98 -10.87 -10.62
CA HIS A 142 15.11 -11.92 -11.12
C HIS A 142 15.12 -13.15 -10.20
N PRO A 143 14.04 -13.96 -10.20
CA PRO A 143 14.02 -15.26 -9.53
C PRO A 143 15.23 -16.15 -9.93
N PRO A 144 15.72 -17.03 -9.03
CA PRO A 144 16.87 -17.88 -9.33
C PRO A 144 16.73 -18.72 -10.60
N SER A 145 15.54 -19.26 -10.89
CA SER A 145 15.25 -20.01 -12.12
C SER A 145 15.51 -19.17 -13.37
N VAL A 146 14.98 -17.94 -13.41
CA VAL A 146 15.15 -16.95 -14.47
C VAL A 146 16.63 -16.59 -14.63
N ARG A 147 17.33 -16.29 -13.52
CA ARG A 147 18.77 -15.97 -13.56
C ARG A 147 19.60 -17.10 -14.16
N LYS A 148 19.28 -18.36 -13.84
CA LYS A 148 19.96 -19.54 -14.41
C LYS A 148 19.71 -19.68 -15.90
N LEU A 149 18.46 -19.54 -16.35
CA LEU A 149 18.11 -19.60 -17.77
C LEU A 149 18.82 -18.49 -18.56
N LEU A 150 18.85 -17.26 -18.05
CA LEU A 150 19.54 -16.14 -18.69
C LEU A 150 21.06 -16.36 -18.74
N ALA A 151 21.67 -16.93 -17.70
CA ALA A 151 23.09 -17.29 -17.72
C ALA A 151 23.38 -18.38 -18.77
N GLN A 152 22.50 -19.37 -18.93
CA GLN A 152 22.61 -20.39 -19.96
C GLN A 152 22.44 -19.81 -21.37
N ALA A 153 21.49 -18.88 -21.55
CA ALA A 153 21.24 -18.18 -22.81
C ALA A 153 22.47 -17.38 -23.25
N GLN A 154 23.13 -16.69 -22.31
CA GLN A 154 24.39 -15.97 -22.56
C GLN A 154 25.51 -16.91 -23.03
N VAL A 155 25.62 -18.10 -22.42
CA VAL A 155 26.61 -19.11 -22.84
C VAL A 155 26.29 -19.66 -24.23
N ALA A 156 25.03 -19.96 -24.53
CA ALA A 156 24.59 -20.42 -25.85
C ALA A 156 24.89 -19.37 -26.93
N ARG A 157 24.58 -18.10 -26.66
CA ARG A 157 24.87 -16.98 -27.57
C ARG A 157 26.38 -16.79 -27.78
N ALA A 158 27.19 -16.91 -26.74
CA ALA A 158 28.65 -16.87 -26.85
C ALA A 158 29.22 -18.03 -27.68
N ALA A 159 28.53 -19.18 -27.73
CA ALA A 159 28.86 -20.32 -28.58
C ALA A 159 28.31 -20.20 -30.02
N GLY A 160 27.56 -19.13 -30.34
CA GLY A 160 26.91 -18.93 -31.64
C GLY A 160 25.60 -19.69 -31.83
N ASP A 161 25.03 -20.25 -30.76
CA ASP A 161 23.75 -20.95 -30.77
C ASP A 161 22.60 -20.01 -30.38
N GLU A 162 22.19 -19.17 -31.34
CA GLU A 162 21.13 -18.17 -31.12
C GLU A 162 19.75 -18.82 -30.91
N ALA A 163 19.53 -20.02 -31.47
CA ALA A 163 18.26 -20.73 -31.34
C ALA A 163 18.03 -21.15 -29.88
N THR A 164 19.00 -21.83 -29.28
CA THR A 164 18.92 -22.21 -27.86
C THR A 164 18.90 -20.99 -26.94
N ALA A 165 19.66 -19.92 -27.26
CA ALA A 165 19.59 -18.69 -26.48
C ALA A 165 18.17 -18.08 -26.46
N THR A 166 17.50 -18.05 -27.61
CA THR A 166 16.14 -17.52 -27.74
C THR A 166 15.11 -18.39 -27.00
N GLU A 167 15.24 -19.72 -27.08
CA GLU A 167 14.36 -20.65 -26.35
C GLU A 167 14.47 -20.47 -24.83
N LEU A 168 15.69 -20.36 -24.31
CA LEU A 168 15.94 -20.12 -22.88
C LEU A 168 15.42 -18.76 -22.40
N GLU A 169 15.54 -17.71 -23.23
CA GLU A 169 14.98 -16.38 -22.95
C GLU A 169 13.45 -16.41 -22.94
N ALA A 170 12.82 -17.17 -23.84
CA ALA A 170 11.37 -17.35 -23.85
C ALA A 170 10.87 -18.14 -22.61
N GLU A 171 11.62 -19.16 -22.18
CA GLU A 171 11.32 -19.90 -20.94
C GLU A 171 11.47 -18.98 -19.70
N ALA A 172 12.52 -18.17 -19.66
CA ALA A 172 12.72 -17.18 -18.60
C ALA A 172 11.58 -16.15 -18.53
N GLN A 173 11.10 -15.68 -19.69
CA GLN A 173 9.95 -14.78 -19.79
C GLN A 173 8.66 -15.46 -19.27
N ALA A 174 8.42 -16.72 -19.67
CA ALA A 174 7.24 -17.46 -19.24
C ALA A 174 7.16 -17.62 -17.71
N ILE A 175 8.30 -17.79 -17.03
CA ILE A 175 8.33 -17.86 -15.55
C ILE A 175 7.92 -16.53 -14.91
N LEU A 176 8.44 -15.40 -15.40
CA LEU A 176 8.03 -14.08 -14.89
C LEU A 176 6.54 -13.83 -15.10
N ASN A 177 6.00 -14.27 -16.23
CA ASN A 177 4.58 -14.18 -16.55
C ASN A 177 3.77 -15.03 -15.58
N GLU A 178 4.15 -16.28 -15.37
CA GLU A 178 3.44 -17.17 -14.44
C GLU A 178 3.38 -16.56 -13.03
N ILE A 179 4.51 -16.04 -12.52
CA ILE A 179 4.56 -15.40 -11.19
C ILE A 179 3.63 -14.19 -11.12
N SER A 180 3.69 -13.31 -12.11
CA SER A 180 2.88 -12.09 -12.16
C SER A 180 1.38 -12.41 -12.33
N GLU A 181 1.02 -13.34 -13.23
CA GLU A 181 -0.37 -13.75 -13.47
C GLU A 181 -1.00 -14.38 -12.25
N LYS A 182 -0.31 -15.22 -11.47
CA LYS A 182 -0.82 -15.72 -10.18
C LYS A 182 -1.20 -14.58 -9.22
N GLY A 183 -0.44 -13.49 -9.25
CA GLY A 183 -0.76 -12.28 -8.51
C GLY A 183 -2.02 -11.58 -9.04
N TRP A 184 -2.18 -11.46 -10.36
CA TRP A 184 -3.35 -10.85 -10.99
C TRP A 184 -4.62 -11.69 -10.82
N GLU A 185 -4.53 -13.02 -10.91
CA GLU A 185 -5.60 -13.96 -10.58
C GLU A 185 -6.07 -13.74 -9.13
N THR A 186 -5.12 -13.66 -8.19
CA THR A 186 -5.43 -13.37 -6.78
C THR A 186 -6.13 -12.01 -6.61
N ALA A 187 -5.70 -11.00 -7.36
CA ALA A 187 -6.33 -9.68 -7.32
C ALA A 187 -7.79 -9.73 -7.82
N LEU A 188 -8.02 -10.43 -8.92
CA LEU A 188 -9.33 -10.60 -9.53
C LEU A 188 -10.28 -11.38 -8.61
N GLU A 189 -9.81 -12.49 -8.03
CA GLU A 189 -10.57 -13.29 -7.07
C GLU A 189 -11.00 -12.47 -5.85
N LEU A 190 -10.08 -11.70 -5.26
CA LEU A 190 -10.41 -10.86 -4.11
C LEU A 190 -11.35 -9.71 -4.48
N ALA A 191 -11.22 -9.14 -5.68
CA ALA A 191 -12.16 -8.12 -6.17
C ALA A 191 -13.57 -8.70 -6.31
N HIS A 192 -13.72 -9.90 -6.88
CA HIS A 192 -15.00 -10.60 -6.98
C HIS A 192 -15.58 -10.93 -5.61
N GLU A 193 -14.75 -11.39 -4.66
CA GLU A 193 -15.18 -11.66 -3.29
C GLU A 193 -15.75 -10.39 -2.62
N GLN A 194 -15.07 -9.26 -2.74
CA GLN A 194 -15.52 -7.98 -2.18
C GLN A 194 -16.80 -7.45 -2.81
N ASP A 195 -16.96 -7.64 -4.11
CA ASP A 195 -18.10 -7.13 -4.86
C ASP A 195 -19.30 -8.09 -4.85
N THR A 196 -19.15 -9.29 -4.29
CA THR A 196 -20.23 -10.28 -4.23
C THR A 196 -21.37 -9.78 -3.36
N ILE A 197 -22.57 -9.73 -3.94
CA ILE A 197 -23.79 -9.40 -3.21
C ILE A 197 -24.43 -10.69 -2.71
N VAL A 198 -24.68 -10.75 -1.40
CA VAL A 198 -25.39 -11.86 -0.75
C VAL A 198 -26.71 -11.38 -0.14
N ASN A 199 -27.73 -12.21 -0.22
CA ASN A 199 -29.00 -11.95 0.46
C ASN A 199 -28.92 -12.26 1.97
N ALA A 200 -30.02 -12.03 2.69
CA ALA A 200 -30.09 -12.28 4.14
C ALA A 200 -29.90 -13.77 4.52
N ALA A 201 -30.08 -14.70 3.57
CA ALA A 201 -29.84 -16.13 3.75
C ALA A 201 -28.40 -16.56 3.43
N GLY A 202 -27.54 -15.62 2.95
CA GLY A 202 -26.17 -15.90 2.54
C GLY A 202 -26.05 -16.46 1.11
N GLU A 203 -27.10 -16.40 0.31
CA GLU A 203 -27.08 -16.83 -1.09
C GLU A 203 -26.61 -15.69 -1.99
N VAL A 204 -25.79 -16.03 -2.99
CA VAL A 204 -25.28 -15.07 -3.98
C VAL A 204 -26.43 -14.58 -4.88
N VAL A 205 -26.47 -13.27 -5.14
CA VAL A 205 -27.43 -12.67 -6.06
C VAL A 205 -27.09 -12.99 -7.51
N ARG A 206 -28.08 -13.49 -8.25
CA ARG A 206 -27.96 -13.97 -9.64
C ARG A 206 -29.19 -13.59 -10.46
N LEU A 207 -29.01 -13.53 -11.78
CA LEU A 207 -30.14 -13.47 -12.71
C LEU A 207 -30.97 -14.75 -12.59
N ALA A 208 -32.29 -14.62 -12.42
CA ALA A 208 -33.20 -15.76 -12.30
C ALA A 208 -33.70 -16.30 -13.65
N ARG A 209 -33.46 -15.57 -14.74
CA ARG A 209 -33.79 -15.97 -16.12
C ARG A 209 -32.79 -15.38 -17.11
N ASP A 210 -32.81 -15.88 -18.34
CA ASP A 210 -32.07 -15.30 -19.46
C ASP A 210 -32.56 -13.87 -19.73
N VAL A 211 -31.64 -13.02 -20.17
CA VAL A 211 -31.87 -11.60 -20.43
C VAL A 211 -31.22 -11.25 -21.76
N ASP A 212 -31.97 -10.63 -22.68
CA ASP A 212 -31.45 -10.13 -23.96
C ASP A 212 -30.80 -8.75 -23.80
N ALA A 213 -30.08 -8.25 -24.80
CA ALA A 213 -29.33 -7.00 -24.69
C ALA A 213 -30.22 -5.74 -24.52
N ASP A 214 -31.46 -5.79 -24.99
CA ASP A 214 -32.45 -4.71 -24.94
C ASP A 214 -33.38 -4.78 -23.72
N ASP A 215 -33.34 -5.86 -22.96
CA ASP A 215 -34.12 -6.01 -21.74
C ASP A 215 -33.66 -5.00 -20.67
N THR A 216 -34.58 -4.17 -20.21
CA THR A 216 -34.33 -3.19 -19.13
C THR A 216 -34.80 -3.67 -17.76
N THR A 217 -35.42 -4.85 -17.68
CA THR A 217 -35.95 -5.41 -16.43
C THR A 217 -35.26 -6.73 -16.13
N LEU A 218 -34.43 -6.73 -15.09
CA LEU A 218 -33.69 -7.89 -14.63
C LEU A 218 -34.46 -8.56 -13.51
N LEU A 219 -34.77 -9.85 -13.66
CA LEU A 219 -35.33 -10.64 -12.57
C LEU A 219 -34.17 -11.27 -11.79
N LEU A 220 -34.08 -10.96 -10.50
CA LEU A 220 -33.07 -11.53 -9.61
C LEU A 220 -33.66 -12.68 -8.77
N ASN A 221 -32.83 -13.57 -8.26
CA ASN A 221 -33.26 -14.54 -7.25
C ASN A 221 -33.73 -13.85 -5.96
N ASP A 222 -33.08 -12.74 -5.59
CA ASP A 222 -33.55 -11.81 -4.57
C ASP A 222 -33.07 -10.38 -4.89
N ALA A 223 -34.00 -9.43 -4.99
CA ALA A 223 -33.68 -8.02 -5.25
C ALA A 223 -33.73 -7.15 -3.97
N HIS A 224 -34.10 -7.73 -2.82
CA HIS A 224 -34.24 -7.04 -1.53
C HIS A 224 -32.92 -6.97 -0.76
N VAL A 225 -31.84 -6.76 -1.49
CA VAL A 225 -30.46 -6.74 -0.97
C VAL A 225 -29.94 -5.32 -0.71
N GLY A 226 -30.86 -4.35 -0.60
CA GLY A 226 -30.53 -2.95 -0.31
C GLY A 226 -30.03 -2.16 -1.52
N LEU A 227 -30.47 -2.53 -2.74
CA LEU A 227 -30.12 -1.78 -3.95
C LEU A 227 -30.69 -0.36 -3.93
N SER A 228 -29.92 0.60 -4.44
CA SER A 228 -30.35 2.01 -4.57
C SER A 228 -30.45 2.45 -6.03
N ALA A 229 -31.24 3.49 -6.30
CA ALA A 229 -31.19 4.17 -7.59
C ALA A 229 -29.78 4.71 -7.87
N ASP A 230 -29.40 4.73 -9.14
CA ASP A 230 -28.09 5.12 -9.68
C ASP A 230 -26.90 4.24 -9.24
N GLN A 231 -27.14 3.19 -8.46
CA GLN A 231 -26.11 2.20 -8.15
C GLN A 231 -25.67 1.49 -9.44
N LEU A 232 -24.36 1.37 -9.63
CA LEU A 232 -23.79 0.54 -10.67
C LEU A 232 -23.67 -0.91 -10.17
N LEU A 233 -24.13 -1.82 -11.01
CA LEU A 233 -23.99 -3.26 -10.84
C LEU A 233 -23.23 -3.82 -12.03
N ARG A 234 -22.51 -4.91 -11.78
CA ARG A 234 -21.82 -5.65 -12.83
C ARG A 234 -22.46 -7.02 -13.02
N LEU A 235 -22.75 -7.37 -14.27
CA LEU A 235 -23.27 -8.68 -14.66
C LEU A 235 -22.11 -9.55 -15.15
N GLY A 236 -21.93 -10.69 -14.49
CA GLY A 236 -20.84 -11.63 -14.76
C GLY A 236 -19.49 -11.18 -14.18
N PRO A 237 -18.50 -12.09 -14.13
CA PRO A 237 -17.16 -11.76 -13.65
C PRO A 237 -16.46 -10.77 -14.59
N SER A 238 -15.58 -9.91 -14.05
CA SER A 238 -14.55 -9.25 -14.86
C SER A 238 -13.60 -10.31 -15.43
N GLY A 239 -13.21 -10.19 -16.71
CA GLY A 239 -12.36 -11.17 -17.40
C GLY A 239 -12.60 -11.28 -18.91
N GLU A 240 -12.19 -12.42 -19.50
CA GLU A 240 -12.10 -12.66 -20.96
C GLU A 240 -13.41 -12.46 -21.74
N GLU A 241 -14.57 -12.68 -21.12
CA GLU A 241 -15.86 -12.49 -21.79
C GLU A 241 -16.35 -11.04 -21.72
N GLY A 242 -15.71 -10.17 -20.93
CA GLY A 242 -16.09 -8.77 -20.71
C GLY A 242 -17.33 -8.64 -19.83
N SER A 243 -17.23 -7.84 -18.77
CA SER A 243 -18.35 -7.62 -17.86
C SER A 243 -19.22 -6.46 -18.31
N GLU A 244 -20.54 -6.65 -18.34
CA GLU A 244 -21.48 -5.55 -18.56
C GLU A 244 -21.76 -4.83 -17.24
N VAL A 245 -21.77 -3.49 -17.30
CA VAL A 245 -22.20 -2.65 -16.19
C VAL A 245 -23.61 -2.13 -16.48
N VAL A 246 -24.47 -2.19 -15.48
CA VAL A 246 -25.84 -1.68 -15.53
C VAL A 246 -26.05 -0.65 -14.43
N ARG A 247 -26.82 0.41 -14.70
CA ARG A 247 -27.21 1.40 -13.69
C ARG A 247 -28.61 1.09 -13.20
N VAL A 248 -28.79 0.92 -11.89
CA VAL A 248 -30.10 0.68 -11.30
C VAL A 248 -30.95 1.93 -11.44
N VAL A 249 -32.07 1.82 -12.16
CA VAL A 249 -33.07 2.90 -12.27
C VAL A 249 -34.13 2.72 -11.18
N GLN A 250 -34.54 1.47 -10.94
CA GLN A 250 -35.56 1.14 -9.94
C GLN A 250 -35.25 -0.20 -9.29
N ALA A 251 -35.36 -0.24 -7.96
CA ALA A 251 -35.27 -1.45 -7.15
C ALA A 251 -36.53 -1.59 -6.27
N PRO A 252 -36.93 -2.81 -5.91
CA PRO A 252 -38.11 -3.04 -5.08
C PRO A 252 -37.90 -2.47 -3.66
N GLY A 253 -38.92 -1.79 -3.15
CA GLY A 253 -38.89 -1.21 -1.81
C GLY A 253 -38.97 -2.30 -0.74
N SER A 254 -38.07 -2.27 0.24
CA SER A 254 -38.14 -3.15 1.42
C SER A 254 -37.69 -2.40 2.67
N SER A 255 -38.46 -2.54 3.74
CA SER A 255 -38.16 -1.95 5.04
C SER A 255 -38.94 -2.65 6.15
N THR A 256 -38.74 -2.22 7.39
CA THR A 256 -39.53 -2.71 8.53
C THR A 256 -40.32 -1.58 9.18
N LEU A 257 -41.45 -1.92 9.82
CA LEU A 257 -42.26 -0.95 10.53
C LEU A 257 -41.51 -0.38 11.76
N ALA A 258 -41.39 0.95 11.84
CA ALA A 258 -40.76 1.62 12.97
C ALA A 258 -41.61 1.57 14.26
N ARG A 259 -42.92 1.36 14.13
CA ARG A 259 -43.86 1.13 15.25
C ARG A 259 -45.02 0.25 14.84
N ARG A 260 -45.77 -0.25 15.82
CA ARG A 260 -47.03 -0.99 15.60
C ARG A 260 -48.03 -0.12 14.83
N VAL A 261 -48.75 -0.76 13.90
CA VAL A 261 -49.86 -0.18 13.13
C VAL A 261 -51.10 -1.06 13.23
N GLY A 262 -52.26 -0.44 13.42
CA GLY A 262 -53.56 -1.10 13.44
C GLY A 262 -54.13 -1.32 12.03
N PRO A 263 -55.22 -2.10 11.90
CA PRO A 263 -55.86 -2.36 10.62
C PRO A 263 -56.55 -1.13 9.99
N GLY A 264 -56.82 -0.08 10.79
CA GLY A 264 -57.38 1.19 10.31
C GLY A 264 -56.34 2.26 9.96
N ASP A 265 -55.06 2.02 10.25
CA ASP A 265 -53.99 2.98 9.97
C ASP A 265 -53.60 2.89 8.48
N ASP A 266 -53.73 3.99 7.75
CA ASP A 266 -53.33 4.09 6.33
C ASP A 266 -51.89 4.59 6.16
N THR A 267 -51.30 5.14 7.21
CA THR A 267 -49.95 5.69 7.23
C THR A 267 -49.02 4.73 7.96
N LEU A 268 -48.13 4.08 7.21
CA LEU A 268 -47.14 3.14 7.72
C LEU A 268 -45.81 3.86 7.98
N PRO A 269 -45.36 3.95 9.24
CA PRO A 269 -44.03 4.43 9.58
C PRO A 269 -43.00 3.31 9.41
N LEU A 270 -41.95 3.58 8.65
CA LEU A 270 -40.89 2.64 8.29
C LEU A 270 -39.56 3.08 8.90
N GLU A 271 -38.62 2.15 9.03
CA GLU A 271 -37.23 2.49 9.35
C GLU A 271 -36.56 3.25 8.18
N SER A 272 -37.01 3.00 6.94
CA SER A 272 -36.64 3.76 5.73
C SER A 272 -37.74 3.65 4.67
N ALA A 273 -38.09 4.77 4.03
CA ALA A 273 -39.05 4.78 2.92
C ALA A 273 -38.41 5.03 1.53
N ALA A 274 -37.08 5.01 1.42
CA ALA A 274 -36.34 5.51 0.26
C ALA A 274 -36.67 4.82 -1.08
N ASN A 275 -36.93 3.51 -1.08
CA ASN A 275 -37.15 2.72 -2.29
C ASN A 275 -38.64 2.47 -2.62
N PHE A 276 -39.56 2.96 -1.81
CA PHE A 276 -41.00 2.83 -2.08
C PHE A 276 -41.48 3.86 -3.10
N ARG A 277 -42.52 3.53 -3.87
CA ARG A 277 -43.07 4.40 -4.90
C ARG A 277 -44.60 4.36 -4.90
N PRO A 278 -45.29 5.48 -5.18
CA PRO A 278 -46.72 5.45 -5.43
C PRO A 278 -47.07 4.50 -6.58
N GLY A 279 -48.17 3.75 -6.43
CA GLY A 279 -48.68 2.81 -7.43
C GLY A 279 -48.21 1.36 -7.26
N VAL A 280 -47.19 1.10 -6.44
CA VAL A 280 -46.69 -0.28 -6.21
C VAL A 280 -47.48 -0.98 -5.11
N ILE A 281 -47.59 -2.30 -5.21
CA ILE A 281 -48.22 -3.13 -4.18
C ILE A 281 -47.13 -3.68 -3.26
N VAL A 282 -47.25 -3.40 -1.98
CA VAL A 282 -46.34 -3.91 -0.94
C VAL A 282 -47.06 -4.97 -0.11
N GLN A 283 -46.28 -5.86 0.50
CA GLN A 283 -46.76 -6.97 1.30
C GLN A 283 -46.20 -6.90 2.73
N ALA A 284 -47.06 -7.12 3.71
CA ALA A 284 -46.71 -7.32 5.11
C ALA A 284 -47.40 -8.58 5.62
N GLY A 285 -46.63 -9.64 5.88
CA GLY A 285 -47.19 -10.96 6.18
C GLY A 285 -48.10 -11.47 5.04
N SER A 286 -49.38 -11.69 5.32
CA SER A 286 -50.38 -12.09 4.31
C SER A 286 -51.18 -10.91 3.73
N GLU A 287 -50.94 -9.69 4.20
CA GLU A 287 -51.64 -8.49 3.72
C GLU A 287 -50.89 -7.84 2.56
N ARG A 288 -51.63 -7.41 1.54
CA ARG A 288 -51.14 -6.60 0.41
C ARG A 288 -51.75 -5.20 0.49
N MET A 289 -50.96 -4.19 0.16
CA MET A 289 -51.32 -2.79 0.31
C MET A 289 -50.82 -2.00 -0.91
N LEU A 290 -51.66 -1.13 -1.49
CA LEU A 290 -51.24 -0.27 -2.60
C LEU A 290 -50.66 1.02 -2.04
N VAL A 291 -49.42 1.35 -2.39
CA VAL A 291 -48.80 2.62 -1.99
C VAL A 291 -49.45 3.77 -2.76
N ILE A 292 -50.04 4.71 -2.04
CA ILE A 292 -50.69 5.91 -2.60
C ILE A 292 -49.72 7.09 -2.62
N ARG A 293 -48.91 7.23 -1.56
CA ARG A 293 -47.96 8.33 -1.42
C ARG A 293 -46.77 7.89 -0.58
N VAL A 294 -45.61 8.48 -0.83
CA VAL A 294 -44.38 8.27 -0.07
C VAL A 294 -43.92 9.61 0.49
N ASP A 295 -43.60 9.64 1.77
CA ASP A 295 -42.91 10.75 2.43
C ASP A 295 -41.57 10.21 2.95
N ALA A 296 -40.55 10.35 2.10
CA ALA A 296 -39.21 9.87 2.39
C ALA A 296 -38.54 10.60 3.56
N ALA A 297 -38.85 11.89 3.77
CA ALA A 297 -38.26 12.67 4.85
C ALA A 297 -38.82 12.25 6.23
N ALA A 298 -40.10 11.89 6.27
CA ALA A 298 -40.73 11.35 7.47
C ALA A 298 -40.56 9.83 7.63
N ASN A 299 -39.93 9.14 6.66
CA ASN A 299 -39.91 7.68 6.55
C ASN A 299 -41.31 7.05 6.68
N THR A 300 -42.29 7.60 5.98
CA THR A 300 -43.66 7.06 5.98
C THR A 300 -44.16 6.79 4.57
N ILE A 301 -45.02 5.78 4.44
CA ILE A 301 -45.80 5.55 3.23
C ILE A 301 -47.29 5.58 3.59
N ILE A 302 -48.10 6.13 2.71
CA ILE A 302 -49.56 6.09 2.81
C ILE A 302 -50.05 5.05 1.83
N VAL A 303 -50.88 4.14 2.33
CA VAL A 303 -51.32 2.97 1.58
C VAL A 303 -52.83 2.80 1.61
N MET A 304 -53.37 2.21 0.55
CA MET A 304 -54.66 1.56 0.59
C MET A 304 -54.46 0.14 1.12
N ARG A 305 -55.06 -0.15 2.28
CA ARG A 305 -54.92 -1.43 2.99
C ARG A 305 -55.77 -2.53 2.34
N GLY A 306 -55.38 -3.79 2.50
CA GLY A 306 -56.19 -4.94 2.10
C GLY A 306 -56.53 -5.03 0.61
N VAL A 307 -55.57 -4.75 -0.28
CA VAL A 307 -55.77 -4.88 -1.74
C VAL A 307 -55.58 -6.34 -2.19
N ASP A 308 -55.86 -6.63 -3.46
CA ASP A 308 -55.74 -7.97 -4.06
C ASP A 308 -56.47 -9.08 -3.27
N GLY A 309 -57.61 -8.74 -2.66
CA GLY A 309 -58.42 -9.69 -1.88
C GLY A 309 -57.89 -10.01 -0.49
N THR A 310 -56.81 -9.35 -0.04
CA THR A 310 -56.29 -9.48 1.32
C THR A 310 -57.09 -8.65 2.32
N ARG A 311 -56.89 -8.89 3.63
CA ARG A 311 -57.56 -8.13 4.70
C ARG A 311 -56.55 -7.27 5.45
N ALA A 312 -56.98 -6.05 5.80
CA ALA A 312 -56.21 -5.18 6.68
C ALA A 312 -55.98 -5.85 8.05
N GLN A 313 -54.73 -5.94 8.46
CA GLN A 313 -54.30 -6.59 9.69
C GLN A 313 -53.54 -5.64 10.60
N GLU A 314 -53.42 -6.00 11.87
CA GLU A 314 -52.49 -5.34 12.77
C GLU A 314 -51.08 -5.89 12.54
N HIS A 315 -50.08 -5.02 12.46
CA HIS A 315 -48.68 -5.40 12.30
C HIS A 315 -47.83 -4.83 13.44
N PRO A 316 -47.03 -5.65 14.14
CA PRO A 316 -46.12 -5.15 15.17
C PRO A 316 -44.97 -4.32 14.58
N ARG A 317 -44.25 -3.61 15.46
CA ARG A 317 -42.96 -3.01 15.12
C ARG A 317 -42.01 -4.09 14.61
N GLY A 318 -41.22 -3.79 13.59
CA GLY A 318 -40.25 -4.69 12.98
C GLY A 318 -40.84 -5.61 11.90
N THR A 319 -42.15 -5.58 11.67
CA THR A 319 -42.74 -6.32 10.53
C THR A 319 -42.16 -5.83 9.21
N LEU A 320 -41.69 -6.77 8.40
CA LEU A 320 -41.21 -6.53 7.05
C LEU A 320 -42.37 -6.06 6.15
N VAL A 321 -42.17 -4.93 5.51
CA VAL A 321 -43.03 -4.37 4.47
C VAL A 321 -42.18 -4.27 3.22
N GLN A 322 -42.54 -5.00 2.17
CA GLN A 322 -41.74 -5.00 0.94
C GLN A 322 -42.59 -5.19 -0.32
N ASP A 323 -42.12 -4.68 -1.44
CA ASP A 323 -42.59 -5.08 -2.76
C ASP A 323 -42.33 -6.59 -2.92
N PRO A 324 -43.30 -7.42 -3.32
CA PRO A 324 -43.08 -8.85 -3.50
C PRO A 324 -42.29 -9.18 -4.78
N SER A 325 -42.04 -8.22 -5.66
CA SER A 325 -41.28 -8.41 -6.90
C SER A 325 -39.78 -8.51 -6.64
N ASN A 326 -39.09 -9.39 -7.39
CA ASN A 326 -37.63 -9.42 -7.46
C ASN A 326 -37.09 -8.78 -8.75
N GLU A 327 -37.89 -7.94 -9.40
CA GLU A 327 -37.50 -7.24 -10.62
C GLU A 327 -36.79 -5.93 -10.30
N VAL A 328 -35.66 -5.71 -10.98
CA VAL A 328 -34.90 -4.47 -10.94
C VAL A 328 -34.93 -3.88 -12.35
N VAL A 329 -35.30 -2.60 -12.45
CA VAL A 329 -35.23 -1.86 -13.71
C VAL A 329 -33.87 -1.19 -13.81
N VAL A 330 -33.19 -1.38 -14.92
CA VAL A 330 -31.83 -0.89 -15.15
C VAL A 330 -31.70 -0.13 -16.46
N GLU A 331 -30.71 0.74 -16.54
CA GLU A 331 -30.12 1.17 -17.81
C GLU A 331 -28.95 0.23 -18.12
N ARG A 332 -28.96 -0.34 -19.33
CA ARG A 332 -27.96 -1.29 -19.84
C ARG A 332 -26.75 -0.55 -20.40
N GLY A 333 -25.58 -1.20 -20.42
CA GLY A 333 -24.36 -0.60 -20.99
C GLY A 333 -23.92 0.69 -20.30
N ALA A 334 -24.12 0.79 -18.98
CA ALA A 334 -23.63 1.92 -18.20
C ALA A 334 -22.09 1.91 -18.13
N PHE A 335 -21.51 3.03 -17.70
CA PHE A 335 -20.05 3.16 -17.52
C PHE A 335 -19.25 2.80 -18.79
N ASP A 336 -19.77 3.18 -19.97
CA ASP A 336 -19.25 2.87 -21.31
C ASP A 336 -18.99 1.38 -21.58
N THR A 337 -19.80 0.51 -20.98
CA THR A 337 -19.82 -0.91 -21.35
C THR A 337 -20.86 -1.19 -22.44
N GLU A 338 -20.72 -2.31 -23.14
CA GLU A 338 -21.68 -2.73 -24.16
C GLU A 338 -22.73 -3.67 -23.57
N ALA A 339 -24.00 -3.31 -23.74
CA ALA A 339 -25.13 -4.15 -23.38
C ALA A 339 -25.11 -5.47 -24.17
N ARG A 340 -25.32 -6.60 -23.48
CA ARG A 340 -25.25 -7.93 -24.09
C ARG A 340 -26.23 -8.93 -23.47
N PRO A 341 -26.50 -10.06 -24.13
CA PRO A 341 -27.31 -11.12 -23.53
C PRO A 341 -26.57 -11.78 -22.35
N HIS A 342 -27.32 -12.20 -21.33
CA HIS A 342 -26.82 -12.96 -20.18
C HIS A 342 -27.73 -14.14 -19.88
N ALA A 343 -27.14 -15.28 -19.51
CA ALA A 343 -27.89 -16.46 -19.12
C ALA A 343 -28.43 -16.38 -17.69
N ALA A 344 -29.47 -17.16 -17.41
CA ALA A 344 -29.92 -17.44 -16.05
C ALA A 344 -28.77 -18.01 -15.21
N GLY A 345 -28.64 -17.53 -13.98
CA GLY A 345 -27.56 -17.90 -13.05
C GLY A 345 -26.33 -17.00 -13.13
N THR A 346 -26.22 -16.08 -14.10
CA THR A 346 -25.15 -15.07 -14.12
C THR A 346 -25.15 -14.29 -12.81
N GLN A 347 -23.97 -14.19 -12.19
CA GLN A 347 -23.78 -13.49 -10.93
C GLN A 347 -23.92 -11.98 -11.11
N VAL A 348 -24.55 -11.33 -10.13
CA VAL A 348 -24.60 -9.88 -10.04
C VAL A 348 -23.63 -9.43 -8.94
N PHE A 349 -22.69 -8.58 -9.33
CA PHE A 349 -21.71 -7.97 -8.44
C PHE A 349 -22.05 -6.49 -8.23
N ASN A 350 -21.57 -5.93 -7.12
CA ASN A 350 -21.44 -4.48 -7.02
C ASN A 350 -20.42 -3.98 -8.06
N GLY A 351 -20.58 -2.74 -8.50
CA GLY A 351 -19.49 -2.00 -9.12
C GLY A 351 -19.73 -1.58 -10.56
N PRO A 352 -18.67 -1.18 -11.27
CA PRO A 352 -17.38 -0.75 -10.73
C PRO A 352 -17.55 0.47 -9.83
N GLN A 353 -16.61 0.66 -8.90
CA GLN A 353 -16.57 1.89 -8.12
C GLN A 353 -16.18 3.05 -9.03
N ILE A 354 -16.97 4.13 -8.99
CA ILE A 354 -16.68 5.33 -9.77
C ILE A 354 -15.43 5.98 -9.17
N PRO A 355 -14.36 6.16 -9.95
CA PRO A 355 -13.17 6.87 -9.48
C PRO A 355 -13.55 8.29 -9.03
N PRO A 356 -12.90 8.83 -7.97
CA PRO A 356 -13.15 10.20 -7.56
C PRO A 356 -12.78 11.18 -8.68
N GLU A 357 -13.52 12.29 -8.78
CA GLU A 357 -13.24 13.37 -9.72
C GLU A 357 -12.17 14.35 -9.19
N GLY A 358 -11.39 14.93 -10.11
CA GLY A 358 -10.41 15.99 -9.82
C GLY A 358 -9.13 15.48 -9.13
N PRO A 359 -7.98 16.15 -9.25
CA PRO A 359 -6.72 15.62 -8.73
C PRO A 359 -6.81 15.33 -7.22
N LEU A 360 -6.36 14.14 -6.79
CA LEU A 360 -6.27 13.83 -5.35
C LEU A 360 -5.21 14.68 -4.64
N THR A 361 -4.34 15.35 -5.42
CA THR A 361 -3.43 16.39 -4.93
C THR A 361 -4.16 17.73 -4.91
N GLY A 362 -4.25 18.39 -3.75
CA GLY A 362 -4.97 19.67 -3.61
C GLY A 362 -4.63 20.73 -4.66
N GLU A 363 -5.58 21.64 -4.93
CA GLU A 363 -5.59 22.69 -5.98
C GLU A 363 -4.30 23.52 -6.15
N SER A 364 -3.35 23.48 -5.21
CA SER A 364 -2.09 24.24 -5.23
C SER A 364 -0.87 23.50 -5.81
N GLY A 365 -1.00 22.28 -6.34
CA GLY A 365 0.03 21.66 -7.19
C GLY A 365 1.31 21.14 -6.50
N THR A 366 1.28 20.79 -5.22
CA THR A 366 2.40 20.12 -4.50
C THR A 366 1.85 18.98 -3.62
N PRO A 367 2.46 17.77 -3.46
CA PRO A 367 3.52 17.04 -4.21
C PRO A 367 3.20 15.52 -4.44
N PRO A 368 4.11 14.70 -5.00
CA PRO A 368 4.05 13.24 -4.88
C PRO A 368 4.93 12.75 -3.71
N CYS A 369 6.14 13.26 -3.46
CA CYS A 369 6.89 12.96 -2.24
C CYS A 369 6.78 14.16 -1.27
N GLY A 370 6.36 13.96 -0.02
CA GLY A 370 6.33 14.96 1.04
C GLY A 370 4.96 15.25 1.66
N GLN A 371 3.97 14.33 1.60
CA GLN A 371 2.66 14.56 2.25
C GLN A 371 2.69 14.39 3.78
N ARG A 372 3.82 14.01 4.37
CA ARG A 372 4.08 14.33 5.79
C ARG A 372 4.63 15.75 5.88
N PRO A 373 4.05 16.68 6.67
CA PRO A 373 4.88 17.63 7.39
C PRO A 373 5.98 16.79 8.07
N PRO A 374 7.25 17.24 8.10
CA PRO A 374 8.33 16.44 8.68
C PRO A 374 7.84 15.82 9.99
N ALA A 375 8.03 14.49 10.14
CA ALA A 375 7.58 13.73 11.31
C ALA A 375 7.83 14.57 12.57
N PRO A 376 6.99 14.53 13.63
CA PRO A 376 7.29 15.23 14.86
C PRO A 376 8.70 14.81 15.24
N GLN A 377 9.63 15.74 15.02
CA GLN A 377 10.96 15.66 15.55
C GLN A 377 10.73 15.31 17.01
N GLU A 378 11.43 14.30 17.57
CA GLU A 378 11.60 14.21 19.02
C GLU A 378 11.70 15.65 19.50
N GLN A 379 10.69 16.17 20.22
CA GLN A 379 10.46 17.62 20.27
C GLN A 379 11.77 18.27 20.66
N GLY A 380 12.43 18.85 19.65
CA GLY A 380 13.81 19.22 19.80
C GLY A 380 13.84 20.30 20.86
N ILE A 381 14.73 20.20 21.83
CA ILE A 381 14.81 21.26 22.82
C ILE A 381 15.35 22.51 22.12
N GLN A 382 14.78 23.67 22.43
CA GLN A 382 15.35 24.93 21.99
C GLN A 382 16.46 25.33 22.97
N LEU A 383 17.71 25.12 22.56
CA LEU A 383 18.85 25.72 23.23
C LEU A 383 19.10 27.11 22.64
N THR A 384 19.35 28.09 23.51
CA THR A 384 19.77 29.43 23.11
C THR A 384 21.30 29.45 23.11
N PRO A 385 21.97 29.62 21.95
CA PRO A 385 23.43 29.71 21.88
C PRO A 385 23.97 30.89 22.69
N SER A 386 25.24 30.84 23.07
CA SER A 386 25.91 32.00 23.66
C SER A 386 25.90 33.19 22.68
N PRO A 387 25.88 34.45 23.16
CA PRO A 387 25.92 35.63 22.30
C PRO A 387 27.06 35.56 21.28
N GLY A 388 26.76 35.82 20.01
CA GLY A 388 27.72 35.77 18.90
C GLY A 388 27.81 34.41 18.20
N GLN A 389 27.31 33.32 18.80
CA GLN A 389 27.34 32.00 18.17
C GLN A 389 26.36 31.87 16.99
N PRO A 390 26.67 31.03 15.98
CA PRO A 390 25.76 30.73 14.88
C PRO A 390 24.43 30.17 15.37
N GLU A 391 23.34 30.69 14.81
CA GLU A 391 22.02 30.10 15.00
C GLU A 391 21.84 28.88 14.09
N ARG A 392 21.28 27.81 14.65
CA ARG A 392 20.90 26.61 13.90
C ARG A 392 19.89 26.97 12.80
N PRO A 393 20.13 26.58 11.54
CA PRO A 393 19.15 26.72 10.46
C PRO A 393 17.84 26.03 10.79
N ARG A 394 16.71 26.62 10.38
CA ARG A 394 15.38 26.06 10.68
C ARG A 394 15.18 24.65 10.11
N ASN A 395 15.79 24.37 8.96
CA ASN A 395 15.74 23.11 8.24
C ASN A 395 16.76 22.07 8.75
N ALA A 396 17.71 22.46 9.60
CA ALA A 396 18.65 21.52 10.17
C ALA A 396 17.94 20.51 11.09
N GLN A 397 18.63 19.41 11.40
CA GLN A 397 18.16 18.44 12.37
C GLN A 397 17.86 19.09 13.74
N PRO A 398 16.80 18.64 14.44
CA PRO A 398 16.42 19.14 15.76
C PRO A 398 17.44 18.71 16.82
N ILE A 399 17.57 19.49 17.89
CA ILE A 399 18.45 19.15 19.00
C ILE A 399 17.79 18.13 19.91
N GLN A 400 18.46 17.00 20.15
CA GLN A 400 17.95 15.95 21.03
C GLN A 400 17.77 16.45 22.47
N ALA A 401 16.69 16.02 23.12
CA ALA A 401 16.46 16.31 24.53
C ALA A 401 17.50 15.63 25.44
N THR A 402 18.00 14.47 25.04
CA THR A 402 19.02 13.71 25.76
C THR A 402 20.39 14.38 25.61
N VAL A 403 20.97 14.79 26.74
CA VAL A 403 22.35 15.30 26.80
C VAL A 403 23.34 14.14 26.82
N THR A 404 24.36 14.22 25.99
CA THR A 404 25.46 13.24 25.96
C THR A 404 26.67 13.80 26.70
N GLU A 405 27.04 13.14 27.80
CA GLU A 405 28.20 13.47 28.63
C GLU A 405 29.38 12.51 28.34
N PRO A 406 30.63 12.91 28.61
CA PRO A 406 31.79 12.08 28.36
C PRO A 406 31.80 10.83 29.26
N GLN A 407 32.00 9.67 28.65
CA GLN A 407 32.28 8.42 29.35
C GLN A 407 33.77 8.13 29.26
N ASN A 408 34.45 8.07 30.40
CA ASN A 408 35.92 7.92 30.47
C ASN A 408 36.69 8.96 29.63
N GLY A 409 36.20 10.20 29.59
CA GLY A 409 36.82 11.30 28.83
C GLY A 409 36.55 11.28 27.32
N VAL A 410 35.68 10.38 26.84
CA VAL A 410 35.31 10.26 25.42
C VAL A 410 33.82 10.46 25.23
N ILE A 411 33.44 11.25 24.23
CA ILE A 411 32.07 11.28 23.69
C ILE A 411 32.10 10.70 22.29
N GLU A 412 31.31 9.66 22.07
CA GLU A 412 31.09 9.10 20.73
C GLU A 412 29.88 9.76 20.07
N VAL A 413 30.07 10.23 18.84
CA VAL A 413 29.07 10.89 18.02
C VAL A 413 28.93 10.10 16.71
N PRO A 414 28.05 9.10 16.66
CA PRO A 414 27.75 8.40 15.42
C PRO A 414 27.05 9.33 14.42
N MET A 415 27.34 9.12 13.14
CA MET A 415 26.78 9.86 12.02
C MET A 415 26.24 8.86 11.00
N GLN A 416 25.06 9.13 10.47
CA GLN A 416 24.43 8.31 9.43
C GLN A 416 23.66 9.27 8.53
N ASP A 417 23.76 9.10 7.21
CA ASP A 417 23.18 10.04 6.24
C ASP A 417 23.55 11.51 6.59
N ASN A 418 22.65 12.48 6.39
CA ASN A 418 22.90 13.87 6.77
C ASN A 418 22.49 14.18 8.22
N ARG A 419 22.86 13.32 9.19
CA ARG A 419 22.58 13.59 10.63
C ARG A 419 23.66 13.16 11.62
N PHE A 420 23.79 13.92 12.71
CA PHE A 420 24.47 13.46 13.93
C PHE A 420 23.46 12.73 14.81
N LEU A 421 23.76 11.47 15.18
CA LEU A 421 22.90 10.68 16.06
C LEU A 421 23.04 11.06 17.54
N ARG A 422 24.02 11.90 17.87
CA ARG A 422 24.20 12.59 19.15
C ARG A 422 24.52 14.06 18.89
N ASN A 423 23.57 14.97 19.14
CA ASN A 423 23.74 16.39 18.79
C ASN A 423 23.50 17.39 19.93
N ASN A 424 23.32 16.90 21.15
CA ASN A 424 23.28 17.70 22.37
C ASN A 424 24.35 17.17 23.33
N LEU A 425 25.49 17.84 23.38
CA LEU A 425 26.67 17.38 24.13
C LEU A 425 26.92 18.30 25.32
N LYS A 426 27.47 17.76 26.42
CA LYS A 426 27.92 18.56 27.56
C LYS A 426 29.37 18.25 27.91
N LEU A 427 30.19 19.31 28.01
CA LEU A 427 31.62 19.23 28.32
C LEU A 427 31.97 20.09 29.56
N PRO A 428 32.96 19.67 30.38
CA PRO A 428 33.49 20.49 31.46
C PRO A 428 34.35 21.66 30.95
N VAL A 429 34.33 22.78 31.67
CA VAL A 429 35.24 23.92 31.41
C VAL A 429 36.69 23.53 31.75
N GLY A 430 37.62 23.89 30.87
CA GLY A 430 39.07 23.81 31.11
C GLY A 430 39.69 22.42 31.06
N GLN A 431 38.91 21.36 30.81
CA GLN A 431 39.41 19.99 30.65
C GLN A 431 39.26 19.51 29.20
N PRO A 432 40.29 18.84 28.62
CA PRO A 432 40.18 18.26 27.30
C PRO A 432 39.23 17.05 27.32
N VAL A 433 38.29 17.01 26.36
CA VAL A 433 37.41 15.87 26.10
C VAL A 433 37.64 15.37 24.68
N THR A 434 37.84 14.07 24.51
CA THR A 434 37.96 13.47 23.19
C THR A 434 36.59 13.27 22.57
N ILE A 435 36.37 13.84 21.39
CA ILE A 435 35.21 13.55 20.56
C ILE A 435 35.60 12.53 19.51
N ARG A 436 34.90 11.39 19.48
CA ARG A 436 35.01 10.36 18.46
C ARG A 436 33.81 10.45 17.54
N ILE A 437 34.03 10.73 16.27
CA ILE A 437 32.99 10.66 15.25
C ILE A 437 33.08 9.31 14.53
N VAL A 438 31.95 8.62 14.36
CA VAL A 438 31.88 7.33 13.67
C VAL A 438 30.92 7.49 12.49
N ASN A 439 31.44 7.39 11.27
CA ASN A 439 30.62 7.50 10.07
C ASN A 439 30.04 6.14 9.68
N GLN A 440 28.75 5.95 9.95
CA GLN A 440 27.98 4.74 9.63
C GLN A 440 27.26 4.87 8.27
N GLY A 441 27.28 6.05 7.64
CA GLY A 441 26.66 6.33 6.35
C GLY A 441 27.63 6.22 5.18
N GLN A 442 27.15 6.54 3.97
CA GLN A 442 27.96 6.56 2.75
C GLN A 442 28.61 7.93 2.48
N ALA A 443 27.93 9.03 2.83
CA ALA A 443 28.44 10.38 2.62
C ALA A 443 29.62 10.69 3.56
N PRO A 444 30.59 11.51 3.14
CA PRO A 444 31.71 11.90 4.00
C PRO A 444 31.30 13.01 4.98
N HIS A 445 31.72 12.90 6.25
CA HIS A 445 31.30 13.82 7.32
C HIS A 445 32.45 14.31 8.20
N ASN A 446 32.26 15.45 8.85
CA ASN A 446 33.12 15.95 9.91
C ASN A 446 32.26 16.63 11.00
N LEU A 447 32.91 17.05 12.08
CA LEU A 447 32.30 17.88 13.11
C LEU A 447 33.19 19.10 13.31
N ARG A 448 32.66 20.30 13.04
CA ARG A 448 33.31 21.58 13.32
C ARG A 448 32.50 22.34 14.35
N VAL A 449 33.17 22.87 15.36
CA VAL A 449 32.61 23.78 16.37
C VAL A 449 33.06 25.19 16.02
N ALA A 450 32.12 26.13 15.95
CA ALA A 450 32.43 27.53 15.75
C ALA A 450 33.18 28.08 16.97
N GLY A 451 34.26 28.83 16.73
CA GLY A 451 34.99 29.53 17.77
C GLY A 451 34.16 30.67 18.42
N PRO A 452 34.70 31.38 19.43
CA PRO A 452 34.01 32.48 20.09
C PRO A 452 33.56 33.62 19.17
N ASP A 453 34.19 33.79 18.00
CA ASP A 453 33.79 34.79 17.01
C ASP A 453 32.48 34.44 16.29
N GLY A 454 32.05 33.18 16.39
CA GLY A 454 30.85 32.62 15.77
C GLY A 454 30.90 32.59 14.24
N ALA A 455 32.08 32.73 13.64
CA ALA A 455 32.27 32.45 12.23
C ALA A 455 32.63 30.98 12.03
N TRP A 456 32.43 30.48 10.81
CA TRP A 456 32.86 29.14 10.43
C TRP A 456 34.11 29.23 9.56
N ASN A 457 34.97 28.24 9.67
CA ASN A 457 36.24 28.13 8.94
C ASN A 457 37.24 29.24 9.31
N THR A 458 37.26 29.63 10.58
CA THR A 458 38.20 30.58 11.16
C THR A 458 39.23 29.88 12.04
N GLY A 459 40.30 30.60 12.42
CA GLY A 459 41.44 30.01 13.15
C GLY A 459 41.14 29.61 14.59
N ASP A 460 39.99 30.01 15.12
CA ASP A 460 39.51 29.71 16.48
C ASP A 460 38.52 28.54 16.53
N ASP A 461 38.16 27.95 15.37
CA ASP A 461 37.36 26.74 15.28
C ASP A 461 38.11 25.52 15.85
N GLN A 462 37.34 24.60 16.43
CA GLN A 462 37.83 23.26 16.73
C GLN A 462 37.09 22.24 15.89
N ALA A 463 37.76 21.20 15.40
CA ALA A 463 37.16 20.23 14.50
C ALA A 463 37.63 18.80 14.73
N VAL A 464 36.78 17.84 14.33
CA VAL A 464 37.02 16.41 14.31
C VAL A 464 36.80 15.91 12.87
N PRO A 465 37.81 15.34 12.21
CA PRO A 465 39.21 15.24 12.59
C PRO A 465 39.87 16.62 12.76
N SER A 466 40.99 16.68 13.48
CA SER A 466 41.76 17.91 13.63
C SER A 466 42.11 18.51 12.26
N GLY A 467 41.88 19.82 12.09
CA GLY A 467 42.01 20.53 10.81
C GLY A 467 40.77 20.49 9.91
N GLY A 468 39.71 19.75 10.29
CA GLY A 468 38.41 19.78 9.63
C GLY A 468 38.30 18.93 8.36
N GLY A 469 39.17 17.94 8.16
CA GLY A 469 39.03 16.97 7.06
C GLY A 469 37.71 16.19 7.14
N LEU A 470 37.30 15.53 6.05
CA LEU A 470 36.10 14.69 6.05
C LEU A 470 36.46 13.23 6.30
N VAL A 471 35.63 12.54 7.07
CA VAL A 471 35.70 11.10 7.38
C VAL A 471 34.81 10.34 6.39
N PRO A 472 35.37 9.46 5.54
CA PRO A 472 34.59 8.62 4.63
C PRO A 472 33.65 7.65 5.35
N GLY A 473 32.68 7.11 4.62
CA GLY A 473 31.77 6.09 5.13
C GLY A 473 32.48 4.85 5.67
N GLY A 474 32.00 4.32 6.80
CA GLY A 474 32.58 3.17 7.49
C GLY A 474 33.85 3.47 8.29
N GLN A 475 34.30 4.73 8.36
CA GLN A 475 35.50 5.13 9.10
C GLN A 475 35.15 5.97 10.33
N GLN A 476 36.15 6.19 11.19
CA GLN A 476 36.05 7.03 12.38
C GLN A 476 37.23 7.98 12.49
N ALA A 477 37.04 9.08 13.21
CA ALA A 477 38.11 10.00 13.57
C ALA A 477 37.91 10.56 14.98
N GLU A 478 39.00 11.02 15.57
CA GLU A 478 39.02 11.58 16.93
C GLU A 478 39.81 12.89 16.98
N ALA A 479 39.36 13.81 17.83
CA ALA A 479 40.14 14.96 18.25
C ALA A 479 39.75 15.37 19.67
N SER A 480 40.70 15.91 20.43
CA SER A 480 40.44 16.47 21.76
C SER A 480 39.98 17.92 21.64
N LEU A 481 38.81 18.22 22.19
CA LEU A 481 38.26 19.57 22.28
C LEU A 481 38.46 20.12 23.69
N THR A 482 38.81 21.39 23.81
CA THR A 482 38.96 22.07 25.11
C THR A 482 38.32 23.45 25.05
N PHE A 483 37.51 23.78 26.05
CA PHE A 483 36.83 25.07 26.13
C PHE A 483 37.25 25.81 27.40
N GLN A 484 37.79 27.02 27.24
CA GLN A 484 38.29 27.83 28.36
C GLN A 484 37.21 28.68 29.03
N GLN A 485 36.03 28.77 28.43
CA GLN A 485 34.91 29.58 28.92
C GLN A 485 33.62 28.76 28.89
N PRO A 486 32.73 28.93 29.88
CA PRO A 486 31.40 28.34 29.84
C PRO A 486 30.55 28.97 28.73
N GLY A 487 29.64 28.22 28.16
CA GLY A 487 28.77 28.69 27.08
C GLY A 487 28.12 27.57 26.29
N ILE A 488 27.24 27.94 25.37
CA ILE A 488 26.60 27.01 24.42
C ILE A 488 27.17 27.31 23.04
N PHE A 489 27.99 26.40 22.52
CA PHE A 489 28.71 26.53 21.25
C PHE A 489 28.04 25.70 20.16
N ALA A 490 27.92 26.26 18.96
CA ALA A 490 27.33 25.56 17.83
C ALA A 490 28.35 24.66 17.14
N PHE A 491 27.92 23.49 16.69
CA PHE A 491 28.71 22.65 15.81
C PHE A 491 27.91 22.15 14.61
N ARG A 492 28.59 21.88 13.50
CA ARG A 492 27.98 21.37 12.27
C ARG A 492 28.91 20.44 11.50
N CYS A 493 28.35 19.76 10.49
CA CYS A 493 29.15 19.16 9.42
C CYS A 493 29.38 20.18 8.30
N ASP A 494 30.62 20.33 7.85
CA ASP A 494 30.98 21.25 6.76
C ASP A 494 30.44 20.79 5.39
N ALA A 495 30.32 19.48 5.17
CA ALA A 495 29.75 18.93 3.94
C ALA A 495 28.22 19.07 3.87
N HIS A 496 27.56 19.19 5.02
CA HIS A 496 26.09 19.29 5.13
C HIS A 496 25.69 20.43 6.07
N PRO A 497 26.09 21.68 5.74
CA PRO A 497 26.03 22.82 6.65
C PRO A 497 24.61 23.34 6.91
N ASN A 498 23.60 22.80 6.21
CA ASN A 498 22.20 23.15 6.38
C ASN A 498 21.40 22.06 7.12
N ASP A 499 21.98 20.87 7.28
CA ASP A 499 21.25 19.67 7.72
C ASP A 499 21.78 19.16 9.05
N MET A 500 23.12 19.10 9.21
CA MET A 500 23.78 18.47 10.35
C MET A 500 24.26 19.49 11.36
N TRP A 501 23.52 19.67 12.45
CA TRP A 501 23.82 20.64 13.51
C TRP A 501 23.64 20.06 14.91
N GLY A 502 24.41 20.60 15.85
CA GLY A 502 24.29 20.32 17.27
C GLY A 502 24.82 21.45 18.13
N TYR A 503 24.69 21.29 19.44
CA TYR A 503 25.25 22.20 20.43
C TYR A 503 26.11 21.47 21.46
N ILE A 504 27.15 22.16 21.90
CA ILE A 504 27.98 21.78 23.04
C ILE A 504 27.71 22.77 24.17
N THR A 505 27.15 22.28 25.28
CA THR A 505 27.02 23.04 26.52
C THR A 505 28.29 22.85 27.34
N VAL A 506 29.05 23.92 27.55
CA VAL A 506 30.26 23.95 28.37
C VAL A 506 29.91 24.56 29.72
N GLY A 507 30.10 23.80 30.80
CA GLY A 507 29.73 24.22 32.16
C GLY A 507 30.36 23.35 33.23
N GLN A 508 29.92 23.52 34.48
CA GLN A 508 30.30 22.63 35.59
C GLN A 508 29.52 21.31 35.59
#